data_AF-A0A8T6G5R7-F1
#
_entry.id   AF-A0A8T6G5R7-F1
#
_cell.length_a   1.000
_cell.length_b   1.000
_cell.length_c   1.000
_cell.angle_alpha   90.00
_cell.angle_beta   90.00
_cell.angle_gamma   90.00
#
_symmetry.space_group_name_H-M   'P 1'
#
loop_
_entity.id
_entity.type
_entity.pdbx_description
1 polymer ?
#
loop_
_entity_poly.entity_id
_entity_poly.type
_entity_poly.pdbx_seq_one_letter_code
_entity_poly.pdbx_strand_id
1 'polypeptide(L)' 'MPFRIGPVELILILVVLLLIFGVGKLPQVGQAVGKAVRQFRDSQEASLDSESANDDKVKAGSKGSSL' A
#
# COMPACT_ATOMS: atom_id res chain seq x y z
N MET A 1 27.30 -26.52 1.14
CA MET A 1 26.20 -26.66 2.12
C MET A 1 25.27 -25.48 1.92
N PRO A 2 24.04 -25.65 1.41
CA PRO A 2 23.22 -24.50 1.06
C PRO A 2 22.73 -23.83 2.35
N PHE A 3 23.17 -22.59 2.56
CA PHE A 3 22.68 -21.67 3.59
C PHE A 3 21.21 -21.36 3.33
N ARG A 4 20.33 -22.23 3.78
CA ARG A 4 18.90 -21.94 3.87
C ARG A 4 18.76 -20.99 5.05
N ILE A 5 18.87 -19.69 4.77
CA ILE A 5 18.60 -18.64 5.75
C ILE A 5 17.22 -18.93 6.33
N GLY A 6 17.22 -19.51 7.53
CA GLY A 6 16.01 -19.89 8.22
C GLY A 6 15.32 -18.67 8.78
N PRO A 7 14.04 -18.81 9.18
CA PRO A 7 13.32 -17.76 9.91
C PRO A 7 14.11 -17.26 11.14
N VAL A 8 14.87 -18.16 11.77
CA VAL A 8 15.72 -17.87 12.94
C VAL A 8 16.90 -16.96 12.59
N GLU A 9 17.66 -17.23 11.52
CA GLU A 9 18.76 -16.35 11.09
C GLU A 9 18.25 -14.94 10.75
N LEU A 10 17.11 -14.86 10.05
CA LEU A 10 16.51 -13.58 9.68
C LEU A 10 16.12 -12.79 10.93
N ILE A 11 15.51 -13.45 11.92
CA ILE A 11 15.19 -12.84 13.22
C ILE A 11 16.46 -12.36 13.93
N LEU A 12 17.55 -13.12 13.91
CA LEU A 12 18.80 -12.72 14.55
C LEU A 12 19.37 -11.44 13.93
N ILE A 13 19.39 -11.35 12.59
CA ILE A 13 19.83 -10.16 11.86
C ILE A 13 18.90 -8.98 12.14
N LEU A 14 17.58 -9.23 12.18
CA LEU A 14 16.57 -8.24 12.52
C LEU A 14 16.84 -7.66 13.91
N VAL A 15 17.10 -8.49 14.91
CA VAL A 15 17.42 -8.05 16.28
C VAL A 15 18.66 -7.14 16.30
N VAL A 16 19.72 -7.48 15.57
CA VAL A 16 20.92 -6.63 15.49
C VAL A 16 20.59 -5.26 14.85
N LEU A 17 19.81 -5.24 13.78
CA LEU A 17 19.34 -3.99 13.17
C LEU A 17 18.46 -3.18 14.12
N LEU A 18 17.64 -3.84 14.92
CA LEU A 18 16.81 -3.23 15.97
C LEU A 18 17.66 -2.65 17.10
N LEU A 19 18.82 -3.22 17.42
CA LEU A 19 19.73 -2.64 18.41
C LEU A 19 20.38 -1.36 17.90
N ILE A 20 20.76 -1.31 16.61
CA ILE A 20 21.39 -0.13 16.00
C ILE A 20 20.36 0.98 15.75
N PHE A 21 19.23 0.65 15.13
CA PHE A 21 18.22 1.62 14.72
C PHE A 21 17.10 1.83 15.77
N GLY A 22 16.91 0.89 16.69
CA GLY A 22 15.80 0.89 17.64
C GLY A 22 14.51 0.25 17.08
N VAL A 23 13.71 -0.33 17.97
CA VAL A 23 12.42 -0.99 17.65
C VAL A 23 11.37 -0.05 17.07
N GLY A 24 11.49 1.27 17.31
CA GLY A 24 10.56 2.27 16.81
C GLY A 24 10.83 2.74 15.38
N LYS A 25 12.06 2.59 14.87
CA LYS A 25 12.43 3.10 13.54
C LYS A 25 11.94 2.20 12.40
N LEU A 26 11.93 0.89 12.59
CA LEU A 26 11.38 -0.04 11.59
C LEU A 26 9.90 0.21 11.23
N PRO A 27 8.96 0.28 12.20
CA PRO A 27 7.56 0.54 11.87
C PRO A 27 7.37 1.96 11.30
N GLN A 28 8.15 2.95 11.75
CA GLN A 28 8.10 4.31 11.23
C GLN A 28 8.48 4.35 9.73
N VAL A 29 9.56 3.69 9.35
CA VAL A 29 9.99 3.57 7.94
C VAL A 29 9.01 2.74 7.13
N GLY A 30 8.52 1.62 7.68
CA GLY A 30 7.53 0.76 7.03
C GLY A 30 6.21 1.49 6.75
N GLN A 31 5.75 2.35 7.65
CA GLN A 31 4.56 3.19 7.42
C GLN A 31 4.76 4.21 6.29
N ALA A 32 5.93 4.85 6.22
CA ALA A 32 6.26 5.80 5.16
C ALA A 32 6.34 5.10 3.79
N VAL A 33 7.05 3.97 3.72
CA VAL A 33 7.16 3.14 2.51
C VAL A 33 5.79 2.59 2.11
N GLY A 34 4.99 2.11 3.07
CA GLY A 34 3.65 1.58 2.80
C GLY A 34 2.71 2.62 2.18
N LYS A 35 2.74 3.86 2.68
CA LYS A 35 2.00 4.98 2.07
C LYS A 35 2.47 5.28 0.66
N ALA A 36 3.78 5.35 0.44
CA ALA A 36 4.36 5.59 -0.89
C ALA A 36 4.00 4.47 -1.88
N VAL A 37 4.09 3.20 -1.47
CA VAL A 37 3.69 2.05 -2.29
C VAL A 37 2.19 2.06 -2.58
N ARG A 38 1.35 2.44 -1.61
CA ARG A 38 -0.10 2.58 -1.80
C ARG A 38 -0.41 3.60 -2.90
N GLN A 39 0.15 4.81 -2.79
CA GLN A 39 -0.03 5.86 -3.79
C GLN A 39 0.56 5.49 -5.16
N PHE A 40 1.69 4.76 -5.19
CA PHE A 40 2.25 4.26 -6.43
C PHE A 40 1.32 3.25 -7.12
N ARG A 41 0.71 2.34 -6.34
CA ARG A 41 -0.28 1.39 -6.86
C ARG A 41 -1.54 2.09 -7.36
N ASP A 42 -2.09 3.00 -6.56
CA ASP A 42 -3.31 3.75 -6.92
C ASP A 42 -3.09 4.57 -8.21
N SER A 43 -1.91 5.17 -8.39
CA SER A 43 -1.57 5.93 -9.60
C SER A 43 -1.38 5.04 -10.83
N GLN A 44 -0.78 3.85 -10.66
CA GLN A 44 -0.67 2.88 -11.74
C GLN A 44 -2.03 2.32 -12.15
N GLU A 45 -2.91 2.02 -11.19
CA GLU A 45 -4.25 1.51 -11.45
C GLU A 45 -5.14 2.55 -12.15
N ALA A 46 -5.07 3.82 -11.73
CA ALA A 46 -5.74 4.93 -12.41
C ALA A 46 -5.24 5.18 -13.84
N SER A 47 -3.99 4.84 -14.14
CA SER A 47 -3.41 4.95 -15.49
C SER A 47 -3.88 3.83 -16.42
N LEU A 48 -4.29 2.68 -15.86
CA LEU A 48 -4.81 1.53 -16.60
C LEU A 48 -6.32 1.62 -16.84
N ASP A 49 -7.04 2.35 -15.98
CA ASP A 49 -8.50 2.54 -16.07
C ASP A 49 -8.92 3.68 -17.04
N SER A 50 -7.98 4.54 -17.47
CA SER A 50 -8.27 5.62 -18.44
C SER A 50 -8.62 5.16 -19.86
N GLU A 51 -8.62 3.84 -20.16
CA GLU A 51 -9.08 3.29 -21.44
C GLU A 51 -10.40 2.48 -21.31
N SER A 52 -11.03 2.37 -20.13
CA SER A 52 -12.30 1.61 -19.99
C SER A 52 -13.11 1.96 -18.73
N ALA A 53 -13.70 3.15 -18.65
CA ALA A 53 -15.00 3.39 -17.97
C ALA A 53 -15.41 4.87 -18.03
N ASN A 54 -15.86 5.33 -19.20
CA ASN A 54 -16.77 6.48 -19.29
C ASN A 54 -18.08 6.04 -19.95
N ASP A 55 -18.76 5.11 -19.29
CA ASP A 55 -20.19 4.82 -19.54
C ASP A 55 -20.74 4.18 -18.26
N ASP A 56 -21.34 5.00 -17.40
CA ASP A 56 -22.57 4.73 -16.63
C ASP A 56 -22.67 5.64 -15.39
N LYS A 57 -23.25 6.83 -15.59
CA LYS A 57 -24.21 7.45 -14.65
C LYS A 57 -24.91 8.64 -15.31
N VAL A 58 -25.70 8.34 -16.35
CA VAL A 58 -26.88 9.13 -16.70
C VAL A 58 -28.08 8.50 -15.97
N LYS A 59 -28.83 9.33 -15.23
CA LYS A 59 -30.14 9.10 -14.56
C LYS A 59 -30.18 8.38 -13.21
N ALA A 60 -30.27 9.19 -12.14
CA ALA A 60 -31.33 9.04 -11.13
C ALA A 60 -31.50 10.37 -10.37
N GLY A 61 -32.60 11.10 -10.62
CA GLY A 61 -32.85 12.35 -9.88
C GLY A 61 -33.97 13.27 -10.40
N SER A 62 -34.93 12.78 -11.19
CA SER A 62 -36.20 13.50 -11.43
C SER A 62 -37.30 12.86 -10.58
N LYS A 63 -37.44 13.28 -9.32
CA LYS A 63 -38.74 13.28 -8.62
C LYS A 63 -38.67 14.06 -7.31
N GLY A 64 -39.44 15.14 -7.23
CA GLY A 64 -39.91 15.72 -5.97
C GLY A 64 -39.22 17.00 -5.52
N SER A 65 -39.50 18.14 -6.17
CA SER A 65 -39.64 19.43 -5.49
C SER A 65 -40.20 20.48 -6.46
N SER A 66 -41.51 20.49 -6.60
CA SER A 66 -42.27 21.66 -7.09
C SER A 66 -43.65 21.56 -6.47
N LEU A 67 -43.70 21.93 -5.19
CA LEU A 67 -44.89 22.42 -4.51
C LEU A 67 -44.82 23.94 -4.57
#